data_AF-A0A150NS51-F1
#
_entry.id   AF-A0A150NS51-F1
#
_cell.length_a   1.000
_cell.length_b   1.000
_cell.length_c   1.000
_cell.angle_alpha   90.00
_cell.angle_beta   90.00
_cell.angle_gamma   90.00
#
_symmetry.space_group_name_H-M   'P 1'
#
loop_
_entity.id
_entity.type
_entity.pdbx_description
1 polymer ?
#
loop_
_entity_poly.entity_id
_entity_poly.type
_entity_poly.pdbx_seq_one_letter_code
_entity_poly.pdbx_strand_id
1 'polypeptide(L)'
;MLNRPELVIEEETIDFKVQEQKNDKLPVGQTRVLQEGRQGVRVHLIEVENGKRTEKDSYDKVMAQDRIVEVGTAGETTKPVAQEAKKPIASSESSQINKAQLPNTGSAASQAAVATGLALLGLSAGLVATKGKKED
;
A
#
# COMPACT_ATOMS: atom_id res chain seq x y z
N MET A 1 -19.68 -51.96 -7.21
CA MET A 1 -19.67 -50.82 -6.27
C MET A 1 -19.78 -49.57 -7.12
N LEU A 2 -20.75 -48.70 -6.86
CA LEU A 2 -20.85 -47.44 -7.59
C LEU A 2 -19.90 -46.46 -6.91
N ASN A 3 -18.82 -46.07 -7.58
CA ASN A 3 -17.92 -45.05 -7.08
C ASN A 3 -18.67 -43.72 -7.17
N ARG A 4 -19.12 -43.21 -6.03
CA ARG A 4 -19.80 -41.91 -5.95
C ARG A 4 -18.70 -40.84 -5.81
N PRO A 5 -18.60 -39.88 -6.74
CA PRO A 5 -17.66 -38.78 -6.59
C PRO A 5 -18.05 -37.89 -5.38
N GLU A 6 -17.04 -37.36 -4.70
CA GLU A 6 -17.20 -36.38 -3.62
C GLU A 6 -16.88 -34.98 -4.14
N LEU A 7 -17.69 -33.99 -3.79
CA LEU A 7 -17.43 -32.58 -4.13
C LEU A 7 -16.85 -31.87 -2.90
N VAL A 8 -15.62 -31.40 -3.03
CA VAL A 8 -14.87 -30.67 -2.00
C VAL A 8 -14.80 -29.19 -2.40
N ILE A 9 -14.90 -28.31 -1.41
CA ILE A 9 -14.79 -26.86 -1.59
C ILE A 9 -13.46 -26.43 -0.97
N GLU A 10 -12.63 -25.76 -1.76
CA GLU A 10 -11.38 -25.16 -1.27
C GLU A 10 -11.40 -23.66 -1.45
N GLU A 11 -11.14 -22.92 -0.37
CA GLU A 11 -11.08 -21.46 -0.40
C GLU A 11 -9.61 -21.01 -0.47
N GLU A 12 -9.30 -20.23 -1.49
CA GLU A 12 -8.02 -19.56 -1.68
C GLU A 12 -8.19 -18.07 -1.37
N THR A 13 -7.27 -17.51 -0.57
CA THR A 13 -7.22 -16.07 -0.33
C THR A 13 -6.42 -15.41 -1.44
N ILE A 14 -6.99 -14.37 -2.04
CA ILE A 14 -6.35 -13.60 -3.10
C ILE A 14 -5.78 -12.31 -2.50
N ASP A 15 -4.46 -12.21 -2.44
CA ASP A 15 -3.79 -11.00 -1.98
C ASP A 15 -4.02 -9.81 -2.92
N PHE A 16 -4.13 -8.62 -2.33
CA PHE A 16 -4.17 -7.38 -3.09
C PHE A 16 -2.76 -6.85 -3.36
N LYS A 17 -2.62 -6.08 -4.43
CA LYS A 17 -1.37 -5.40 -4.77
C LYS A 17 -1.45 -3.94 -4.36
N VAL A 18 -0.29 -3.34 -4.10
CA VAL A 18 -0.15 -1.89 -3.91
C VAL A 18 0.26 -1.28 -5.24
N GLN A 19 -0.52 -0.34 -5.73
CA GLN A 19 -0.22 0.44 -6.93
C GLN A 19 0.07 1.88 -6.55
N GLU A 20 1.23 2.38 -6.98
CA GLU A 20 1.62 3.77 -6.79
C GLU A 20 1.20 4.60 -8.00
N GLN A 21 0.43 5.66 -7.75
CA GLN A 21 -0.03 6.60 -8.77
C GLN A 21 0.64 7.95 -8.56
N LYS A 22 1.37 8.45 -9.55
CA LYS A 22 1.98 9.78 -9.46
C LYS A 22 0.90 10.86 -9.50
N ASN A 23 1.02 11.86 -8.62
CA ASN A 23 0.09 12.99 -8.54
C ASN A 23 0.86 14.32 -8.48
N ASP A 24 0.81 15.08 -9.58
CA ASP A 24 1.48 16.38 -9.71
C ASP A 24 0.83 17.51 -8.92
N LYS A 25 -0.28 17.24 -8.23
CA LYS A 25 -0.93 18.17 -7.30
C LYS A 25 -0.54 17.93 -5.85
N LEU A 26 0.08 16.78 -5.56
CA LEU A 26 0.55 16.43 -4.23
C LEU A 26 2.05 16.75 -4.14
N PRO A 27 2.53 17.46 -3.10
CA PRO A 27 3.94 17.79 -2.95
C PRO A 27 4.85 16.56 -2.90
N VAL A 28 6.05 16.67 -3.46
CA VAL A 28 7.06 15.59 -3.40
C VAL A 28 7.29 15.14 -1.96
N GLY A 29 7.35 13.82 -1.76
CA GLY A 29 7.53 13.18 -0.45
C GLY A 29 6.25 13.03 0.36
N GLN A 30 5.13 13.63 -0.07
CA GLN A 30 3.82 13.32 0.50
C GLN A 30 3.19 12.13 -0.24
N THR A 31 2.48 11.30 0.52
CA THR A 31 1.68 10.20 -0.02
C THR A 31 0.26 10.26 0.50
N ARG A 32 -0.68 9.79 -0.30
CA ARG A 32 -2.09 9.72 0.06
C ARG A 32 -2.69 8.42 -0.43
N VAL A 33 -3.34 7.66 0.45
CA VAL A 33 -4.11 6.49 0.00
C VAL A 33 -5.41 6.97 -0.65
N LEU A 34 -5.59 6.64 -1.93
CA LEU A 34 -6.82 6.92 -2.67
C LEU A 34 -7.84 5.80 -2.46
N GLN A 35 -7.34 4.56 -2.43
CA GLN A 35 -8.16 3.37 -2.27
C GLN A 35 -7.44 2.37 -1.37
N GLU A 36 -8.15 1.86 -0.38
CA GLU A 36 -7.64 0.78 0.47
C GLU A 36 -7.64 -0.55 -0.27
N GLY A 37 -6.61 -1.35 0.01
CA GLY A 37 -6.51 -2.71 -0.49
C GLY A 37 -7.41 -3.65 0.31
N ARG A 38 -8.07 -4.59 -0.35
CA ARG A 38 -8.85 -5.66 0.27
C ARG A 38 -8.52 -6.99 -0.37
N GLN A 39 -8.25 -7.99 0.46
CA GLN A 39 -8.05 -9.35 -0.02
C GLN A 39 -9.36 -9.90 -0.59
N GLY A 40 -9.22 -10.67 -1.67
CA GLY A 40 -10.30 -11.46 -2.24
C GLY A 40 -10.32 -12.88 -1.70
N VAL A 41 -11.35 -13.63 -2.08
CA VAL A 41 -11.47 -15.06 -1.81
C VAL A 41 -11.98 -15.73 -3.07
N ARG A 42 -11.24 -16.73 -3.55
CA ARG A 42 -11.62 -17.59 -4.66
C ARG A 42 -11.99 -18.97 -4.14
N VAL A 43 -13.08 -19.51 -4.65
CA VAL A 43 -13.58 -20.83 -4.26
C VAL A 43 -13.37 -21.79 -5.41
N HIS A 44 -12.70 -22.91 -5.14
CA HIS A 44 -12.50 -24.00 -6.07
C HIS A 44 -13.43 -25.15 -5.74
N LEU A 45 -14.19 -25.61 -6.74
CA LEU A 45 -15.03 -26.81 -6.63
C LEU A 45 -14.23 -28.00 -7.17
N ILE A 46 -13.81 -28.88 -6.27
CA ILE A 46 -12.97 -30.04 -6.60
C ILE A 46 -13.82 -31.31 -6.54
N GLU A 47 -13.98 -31.99 -7.67
CA GLU A 47 -14.53 -33.34 -7.70
C GLU A 47 -13.42 -34.35 -7.42
N VAL A 48 -13.63 -35.17 -6.40
CA VAL A 48 -12.74 -36.25 -5.99
C VAL A 48 -13.39 -37.58 -6.37
N GLU A 49 -12.81 -38.24 -7.37
CA GLU A 49 -13.27 -39.55 -7.83
C GLU A 49 -12.10 -40.54 -7.76
N ASN A 50 -12.27 -41.65 -7.02
CA ASN A 50 -11.26 -42.71 -6.88
C ASN A 50 -9.88 -42.18 -6.41
N GLY A 51 -9.86 -41.16 -5.56
CA GLY A 51 -8.62 -40.51 -5.08
C GLY A 51 -7.99 -39.50 -6.05
N LYS A 52 -8.53 -39.35 -7.26
CA LYS A 52 -8.12 -38.31 -8.21
C LYS A 52 -8.93 -37.05 -7.98
N ARG A 53 -8.23 -35.93 -7.80
CA ARG A 53 -8.81 -34.59 -7.66
C ARG A 53 -8.89 -33.92 -9.02
N THR A 54 -10.06 -33.41 -9.39
CA THR A 54 -10.29 -32.66 -10.63
C THR A 54 -11.06 -31.39 -10.30
N GLU A 55 -10.50 -30.23 -10.63
CA GLU A 55 -11.24 -28.97 -10.53
C GLU A 55 -12.38 -28.96 -11.56
N LYS A 56 -13.60 -28.68 -11.10
CA LYS A 56 -14.78 -28.54 -11.94
C LYS A 56 -15.04 -27.10 -12.31
N ASP A 57 -14.93 -26.22 -11.34
CA ASP A 57 -15.25 -24.81 -11.47
C ASP A 57 -14.49 -23.99 -10.43
N SER A 58 -14.35 -22.71 -10.69
CA SER A 58 -13.74 -21.76 -9.77
C SER A 58 -14.41 -20.40 -9.93
N TYR A 59 -14.78 -19.78 -8.80
CA TYR A 59 -15.42 -18.47 -8.80
C TYR A 59 -14.90 -17.58 -7.67
N ASP A 60 -14.92 -16.27 -7.92
CA ASP A 60 -14.54 -15.28 -6.91
C ASP A 60 -15.73 -15.02 -5.97
N LYS A 61 -15.62 -15.51 -4.73
CA LYS A 61 -16.59 -15.25 -3.65
C LYS A 61 -16.46 -13.83 -3.12
N VAL A 62 -15.23 -13.30 -3.08
CA VAL A 62 -14.93 -11.89 -2.79
C VAL A 62 -13.91 -11.40 -3.81
N MET A 63 -14.22 -10.31 -4.50
CA MET A 63 -13.28 -9.69 -5.43
C MET A 63 -12.15 -8.99 -4.66
N ALA A 64 -10.90 -9.33 -4.99
CA ALA A 64 -9.74 -8.61 -4.49
C ALA A 64 -9.75 -7.16 -5.01
N GLN A 65 -9.34 -6.23 -4.17
CA GLN A 65 -9.22 -4.83 -4.50
C GLN A 65 -7.81 -4.35 -4.22
N ASP A 66 -7.12 -3.84 -5.23
CA ASP A 66 -5.79 -3.27 -5.05
C ASP A 66 -5.79 -1.97 -4.23
N ARG A 67 -4.73 -1.76 -3.46
CA ARG A 67 -4.50 -0.52 -2.73
C ARG A 67 -3.88 0.50 -3.67
N ILE A 68 -4.52 1.65 -3.83
CA ILE A 68 -3.99 2.75 -4.66
C ILE A 68 -3.42 3.82 -3.74
N VAL A 69 -2.12 4.08 -3.87
CA VAL A 69 -1.41 5.12 -3.13
C VAL A 69 -0.93 6.17 -4.11
N GLU A 70 -1.38 7.40 -3.92
CA GLU A 70 -0.85 8.54 -4.65
C GLU A 70 0.48 8.99 -4.06
N VAL A 71 1.47 9.21 -4.92
CA VAL A 71 2.78 9.73 -4.57
C VAL A 71 2.94 11.11 -5.21
N GLY A 72 3.28 12.10 -4.39
CA GLY A 72 3.40 13.47 -4.85
C GLY A 72 4.62 13.68 -5.75
N THR A 73 4.39 14.39 -6.85
CA THR A 73 5.43 14.82 -7.81
C THR A 73 5.46 16.34 -7.97
N ALA A 74 4.62 17.08 -7.23
CA ALA A 74 4.57 18.54 -7.31
C ALA A 74 5.83 19.16 -6.70
N GLY A 75 6.58 19.91 -7.51
CA GLY A 75 7.82 20.56 -7.09
C GLY A 75 9.09 19.74 -7.33
N GLU A 76 9.02 18.61 -8.04
CA GLU A 76 10.19 18.07 -8.74
C GLU A 76 10.59 19.10 -9.82
N THR A 77 11.39 20.09 -9.42
CA THR A 77 12.09 20.95 -10.36
C THR A 77 12.96 20.05 -11.21
N THR A 78 12.56 19.88 -12.48
CA THR A 78 13.31 19.17 -13.51
C THR A 78 14.77 19.61 -13.52
N LYS A 79 15.65 18.86 -12.88
CA LYS A 79 17.01 18.71 -13.38
C LYS A 79 16.96 17.49 -14.30
N PRO A 80 17.15 17.63 -15.62
CA PRO A 80 17.12 16.49 -16.51
C PRO A 80 18.27 15.56 -16.11
N VAL A 81 17.95 14.36 -15.62
CA VAL A 81 18.90 13.26 -15.70
C VAL A 81 18.92 12.89 -17.17
N ALA A 82 19.93 13.39 -17.87
CA ALA A 82 20.28 12.95 -19.20
C ALA A 82 20.42 11.42 -19.17
N GLN A 83 19.42 10.73 -19.71
CA GLN A 83 19.56 9.37 -20.16
C GLN A 83 20.53 9.40 -21.35
N GLU A 84 21.81 9.14 -21.09
CA GLU A 84 22.75 8.83 -22.16
C GLU A 84 22.80 7.32 -22.39
N ALA A 85 22.63 6.95 -23.65
CA ALA A 85 22.35 5.61 -24.12
C ALA A 85 23.64 4.78 -24.33
N LYS A 86 23.55 3.48 -23.97
CA LYS A 86 24.16 2.29 -24.62
C LYS A 86 25.70 2.18 -24.79
N LYS A 87 26.27 1.30 -23.93
CA LYS A 87 27.12 0.10 -24.23
C LYS A 87 28.59 0.29 -24.69
N PRO A 88 29.44 -0.77 -24.59
CA PRO A 88 30.06 -1.39 -23.41
C PRO A 88 31.57 -1.06 -23.34
N ILE A 89 32.19 -1.04 -22.16
CA ILE A 89 33.66 -0.99 -22.08
C ILE A 89 34.16 -2.16 -21.25
N ALA A 90 35.08 -2.86 -21.90
CA ALA A 90 35.71 -4.09 -21.53
C ALA A 90 36.58 -3.95 -20.27
N SER A 91 36.93 -5.14 -19.79
CA SER A 91 37.87 -5.48 -18.74
C SER A 91 39.14 -4.63 -18.65
N SER A 92 39.70 -4.71 -17.45
CA SER A 92 41.12 -4.72 -17.08
C SER A 92 41.93 -3.43 -16.92
N GLU A 93 42.55 -3.40 -15.73
CA GLU A 93 43.93 -3.00 -15.44
C GLU A 93 44.27 -1.59 -14.92
N SER A 94 44.26 -1.53 -13.58
CA SER A 94 45.45 -1.25 -12.75
C SER A 94 45.94 0.18 -12.48
N SER A 95 46.40 0.31 -11.23
CA SER A 95 47.41 1.25 -10.71
C SER A 95 46.90 2.66 -10.36
N GLN A 96 46.55 2.91 -9.07
CA GLN A 96 47.42 3.50 -8.02
C GLN A 96 47.85 4.93 -8.42
N ILE A 97 47.66 6.03 -7.66
CA ILE A 97 48.38 6.38 -6.42
C ILE A 97 47.72 7.57 -5.66
N ASN A 98 47.58 7.43 -4.33
CA ASN A 98 47.65 8.43 -3.21
C ASN A 98 46.69 9.65 -3.18
N LYS A 99 46.01 10.01 -2.08
CA LYS A 99 46.45 10.14 -0.67
C LYS A 99 45.22 10.36 0.26
N ALA A 100 45.21 9.66 1.40
CA ALA A 100 44.58 9.95 2.73
C ALA A 100 43.34 10.87 2.79
N GLN A 101 42.21 10.57 3.45
CA GLN A 101 42.03 10.10 4.82
C GLN A 101 40.51 9.96 5.12
N LEU A 102 40.05 8.85 5.71
CA LEU A 102 38.73 8.71 6.37
C LEU A 102 38.80 9.34 7.79
N PRO A 103 37.72 9.87 8.42
CA PRO A 103 36.46 9.13 8.60
C PRO A 103 35.13 9.95 8.65
N ASN A 104 34.05 9.18 8.63
CA ASN A 104 32.71 9.54 9.09
C ASN A 104 32.72 10.07 10.54
N THR A 105 32.03 11.17 10.79
CA THR A 105 31.44 11.54 12.10
C THR A 105 30.10 12.24 11.78
N GLY A 106 28.96 11.94 12.40
CA GLY A 106 28.72 11.42 13.75
C GLY A 106 28.42 12.57 14.71
N SER A 107 27.18 13.09 14.66
CA SER A 107 26.49 13.91 15.67
C SER A 107 26.97 15.35 15.96
N ALA A 108 26.04 16.31 15.90
CA ALA A 108 26.05 17.53 16.73
C ALA A 108 24.61 17.99 17.06
N ALA A 109 24.39 18.21 18.36
CA ALA A 109 23.20 18.72 19.05
C ALA A 109 22.85 20.18 18.60
N SER A 110 21.73 20.85 18.95
CA SER A 110 20.94 20.85 20.18
C SER A 110 19.77 21.86 20.07
N GLN A 111 18.73 21.67 20.91
CA GLN A 111 17.84 22.67 21.54
C GLN A 111 16.48 23.10 20.90
N ALA A 112 15.43 22.69 21.62
CA ALA A 112 14.28 23.46 22.15
C ALA A 112 13.16 23.95 21.21
N ALA A 113 11.96 23.37 21.38
CA ALA A 113 10.82 24.03 22.04
C ALA A 113 9.63 23.07 22.14
N VAL A 114 9.24 22.75 23.38
CA VAL A 114 7.95 22.14 23.69
C VAL A 114 6.86 23.21 23.57
N ALA A 115 5.82 22.94 22.77
CA ALA A 115 4.61 23.78 22.75
C ALA A 115 3.42 22.93 23.18
N THR A 116 3.09 23.08 24.46
CA THR A 116 1.86 22.70 25.13
C THR A 116 0.64 23.40 24.51
N GLY A 117 -0.47 22.67 24.36
CA GLY A 117 -1.74 23.28 23.97
C GLY A 117 -2.93 22.32 24.06
N LEU A 118 -3.26 21.86 25.28
CA LEU A 118 -4.56 21.27 25.58
C LEU A 118 -5.66 22.34 25.40
N ALA A 119 -6.70 22.06 24.60
CA ALA A 119 -7.95 22.82 24.63
C ALA A 119 -9.12 21.87 24.92
N LEU A 120 -9.43 21.69 26.21
CA LEU A 120 -10.70 21.17 26.69
C LEU A 120 -11.61 22.37 26.96
N LEU A 121 -12.54 22.67 26.07
CA LEU A 121 -13.64 23.59 26.34
C LEU A 121 -14.84 22.80 26.85
N GLY A 122 -15.07 22.93 28.15
CA GLY A 122 -16.16 22.29 28.87
C GLY A 122 -17.51 22.97 28.65
N LEU A 123 -18.54 22.12 28.74
CA LEU A 123 -19.82 22.26 29.45
C LEU A 123 -20.53 23.63 29.49
N SER A 124 -21.69 23.69 28.82
CA SER A 124 -22.92 24.32 29.34
C SER A 124 -24.11 23.68 28.59
N ALA A 125 -24.97 22.88 29.23
CA ALA A 125 -26.09 23.24 30.12
C ALA A 125 -27.26 23.95 29.38
N GLY A 126 -28.42 23.28 29.36
CA GLY A 126 -29.73 23.77 28.90
C GLY A 126 -30.44 22.69 28.06
N LEU A 127 -31.26 21.79 28.61
CA LEU A 127 -32.64 21.97 29.12
C LEU A 127 -33.55 22.71 28.13
N VAL A 128 -34.50 22.01 27.47
CA VAL A 128 -35.96 22.15 27.70
C VAL A 128 -36.84 21.49 26.61
N ALA A 129 -37.83 20.75 27.11
CA ALA A 129 -39.18 20.40 26.65
C ALA A 129 -39.54 20.01 25.19
N THR A 130 -40.30 18.92 25.18
CA THR A 130 -41.23 18.38 24.20
C THR A 130 -42.23 19.39 23.61
N LYS A 131 -42.40 19.39 22.28
CA LYS A 131 -43.68 19.55 21.52
C LYS A 131 -43.32 19.31 20.04
N GLY A 132 -43.77 18.30 19.31
CA GLY A 132 -45.14 17.85 19.14
C GLY A 132 -45.82 18.65 18.02
N LYS A 133 -45.61 18.29 16.74
CA LYS A 133 -46.63 18.38 15.68
C LYS A 133 -46.24 17.55 14.46
N LYS A 134 -46.85 16.36 14.41
CA LYS A 134 -47.22 15.65 13.17
C LYS A 134 -48.40 16.41 12.54
N GLU A 135 -48.80 16.03 11.32
CA GLU A 135 -49.87 16.58 10.46
C GLU A 135 -49.26 17.50 9.38
N ASP A 136 -49.33 17.22 8.06
CA ASP A 136 -50.05 16.25 7.23
C ASP A 136 -49.12 15.84 6.06
#